data_AF-A0A853FSY0-F1
#
_entry.id   AF-A0A853FSY0-F1
#
_cell.length_a   1.000
_cell.length_b   1.000
_cell.length_c   1.000
_cell.angle_alpha   90.00
_cell.angle_beta   90.00
_cell.angle_gamma   90.00
#
_symmetry.space_group_name_H-M   'P 1'
#
loop_
_entity.id
_entity.type
_entity.pdbx_description
1 polymer ?
#
loop_
_entity_poly.entity_id
_entity_poly.type
_entity_poly.pdbx_seq_one_letter_code
_entity_poly.pdbx_strand_id
1 'polypeptide(L)'
;MNEARRAELKARRTALLEETARLDRISRRAEYVRMVPILSALEDSGEAYDSHGYRALHGCFNEWAHDPRVYAMREHTHAKLPPDSVARNAVILARLGEHLGEGEPATVILRREELVLTLTLAVLARHLDTLFDNARSDWLAFVAPPADWIIATHHVDALELSQIVTGVLMEHP
;
A
#
# COMPACT_ATOMS: atom_id res chain seq x y z
N MET A 1 -3.46 -55.10 -1.48
CA MET A 1 -2.67 -53.86 -1.58
C MET A 1 -2.23 -53.47 -0.18
N ASN A 2 -0.93 -53.45 0.10
CA ASN A 2 -0.36 -53.24 1.44
C ASN A 2 -0.63 -51.80 1.94
N GLU A 3 -0.90 -51.63 3.24
CA GLU A 3 -1.16 -50.34 3.88
C GLU A 3 0.00 -49.35 3.70
N ALA A 4 1.25 -49.85 3.71
CA ALA A 4 2.44 -49.05 3.42
C ALA A 4 2.36 -48.38 2.03
N ARG A 5 1.89 -49.12 1.01
CA ARG A 5 1.74 -48.60 -0.36
C ARG A 5 0.58 -47.61 -0.48
N ARG A 6 -0.46 -47.74 0.36
CA ARG A 6 -1.56 -46.75 0.46
C ARG A 6 -1.06 -45.44 1.11
N ALA A 7 -0.28 -45.53 2.18
CA ALA A 7 0.29 -44.37 2.86
C ALA A 7 1.26 -43.60 1.94
N GLU A 8 2.14 -44.32 1.22
CA GLU A 8 3.07 -43.74 0.27
C GLU A 8 2.36 -43.02 -0.88
N LEU A 9 1.33 -43.63 -1.48
CA LEU A 9 0.54 -43.01 -2.55
C LEU A 9 -0.23 -41.77 -2.05
N LYS A 10 -0.74 -41.78 -0.81
CA LYS A 10 -1.39 -40.62 -0.20
C LYS A 10 -0.39 -39.48 0.00
N ALA A 11 0.80 -39.76 0.53
CA ALA A 11 1.85 -38.76 0.73
C ALA A 11 2.30 -38.13 -0.61
N ARG A 12 2.51 -38.94 -1.65
CA ARG A 12 2.85 -38.44 -2.99
C ARG A 12 1.74 -37.57 -3.58
N ARG A 13 0.47 -37.96 -3.41
CA ARG A 13 -0.67 -37.15 -3.86
C ARG A 13 -0.73 -35.81 -3.13
N THR A 14 -0.52 -35.80 -1.82
CA THR A 14 -0.48 -34.57 -1.03
C THR A 14 0.65 -33.65 -1.52
N ALA A 15 1.87 -34.18 -1.70
CA ALA A 15 3.00 -33.40 -2.19
C ALA A 15 2.75 -32.79 -3.58
N LEU A 16 2.12 -33.55 -4.50
CA LEU A 16 1.74 -33.04 -5.81
C LEU A 16 0.70 -31.91 -5.73
N LEU A 17 -0.29 -32.04 -4.85
CA LEU A 17 -1.31 -31.02 -4.64
C LEU A 17 -0.71 -29.74 -4.02
N GLU A 18 0.20 -29.89 -3.06
CA GLU A 18 0.92 -28.77 -2.44
C GLU A 18 1.81 -28.04 -3.46
N GLU A 19 2.52 -28.78 -4.31
CA GLU A 19 3.35 -28.19 -5.36
C GLU A 19 2.50 -27.46 -6.42
N THR A 20 1.38 -28.06 -6.82
CA THR A 20 0.43 -27.40 -7.74
C THR A 20 -0.13 -26.11 -7.13
N ALA A 21 -0.53 -26.15 -5.86
CA ALA A 21 -1.02 -24.97 -5.15
C ALA A 21 0.05 -23.88 -5.00
N ARG A 22 1.32 -24.26 -4.84
CA ARG A 22 2.46 -23.34 -4.81
C ARG A 22 2.66 -22.65 -6.16
N LEU A 23 2.68 -23.42 -7.25
CA LEU A 23 2.82 -22.88 -8.60
C LEU A 23 1.66 -21.95 -8.97
N ASP A 24 0.42 -22.35 -8.67
CA ASP A 24 -0.77 -21.50 -8.88
C ASP A 24 -0.66 -20.16 -8.13
N ARG A 25 -0.17 -20.19 -6.89
CA ARG A 25 0.04 -18.97 -6.09
C ARG A 25 1.08 -18.06 -6.73
N ILE A 26 2.19 -18.62 -7.22
CA ILE A 26 3.26 -17.88 -7.89
C ILE A 26 2.72 -17.23 -9.18
N SER A 27 1.99 -17.99 -10.01
CA SER A 27 1.44 -17.47 -11.26
C SER A 27 0.42 -16.36 -11.04
N ARG A 28 -0.49 -16.51 -10.07
CA ARG A 28 -1.46 -15.45 -9.71
C ARG A 28 -0.76 -14.20 -9.18
N ARG A 29 0.29 -14.36 -8.37
CA ARG A 29 1.09 -13.22 -7.90
C ARG A 29 1.75 -12.50 -9.07
N ALA A 30 2.38 -13.22 -9.99
CA ALA A 30 3.02 -12.63 -11.17
C ALA A 30 2.02 -11.91 -12.10
N GLU A 31 0.79 -12.42 -12.22
CA GLU A 31 -0.29 -11.73 -12.90
C GLU A 31 -0.68 -10.44 -12.18
N TYR A 32 -0.89 -10.50 -10.87
CA TYR A 32 -1.25 -9.33 -10.07
C TYR A 32 -0.17 -8.22 -10.12
N VAL A 33 1.11 -8.59 -10.01
CA VAL A 33 2.24 -7.65 -10.15
C VAL A 33 2.21 -6.93 -11.49
N ARG A 34 1.91 -7.64 -12.58
CA ARG A 34 1.79 -7.04 -13.93
C ARG A 34 0.59 -6.10 -14.06
N MET A 35 -0.46 -6.29 -13.27
CA MET A 35 -1.66 -5.45 -13.30
C MET A 35 -1.53 -4.19 -12.45
N VAL A 36 -0.62 -4.17 -11.48
CA VAL A 36 -0.42 -3.05 -10.55
C VAL A 36 0.94 -2.40 -10.83
N PRO A 37 0.99 -1.29 -11.58
CA PRO A 37 2.24 -0.67 -12.04
C PRO A 37 3.29 -0.43 -10.95
N ILE A 38 2.88 -0.05 -9.73
CA ILE A 38 3.85 0.15 -8.63
C ILE A 38 4.55 -1.15 -8.24
N LEU A 39 3.83 -2.29 -8.22
CA LEU A 39 4.42 -3.58 -7.89
C LEU A 39 5.43 -4.00 -8.96
N SER A 40 5.10 -3.81 -10.24
CA SER A 40 6.05 -4.06 -11.32
C SER A 40 7.32 -3.20 -11.17
N ALA A 41 7.17 -1.90 -10.89
CA ALA A 41 8.31 -1.00 -10.70
C ALA A 41 9.20 -1.40 -9.50
N LEU A 42 8.60 -1.81 -8.39
CA LEU A 42 9.33 -2.28 -7.20
C LEU A 42 10.10 -3.58 -7.48
N GLU A 43 9.47 -4.56 -8.15
CA GLU A 43 10.12 -5.83 -8.52
C GLU A 43 11.26 -5.62 -9.52
N ASP A 44 11.07 -4.78 -10.54
CA ASP A 44 12.09 -4.48 -11.56
C ASP A 44 13.32 -3.79 -10.95
N SER A 45 13.11 -2.97 -9.91
CA SER A 45 14.18 -2.29 -9.18
C SER A 45 14.88 -3.17 -8.13
N GLY A 46 14.33 -4.34 -7.80
CA GLY A 46 14.85 -5.23 -6.76
C GLY A 46 14.76 -4.66 -5.36
N GLU A 47 13.85 -3.71 -5.13
CA GLU A 47 13.69 -3.03 -3.85
C GLU A 47 12.92 -3.88 -2.85
N ALA A 48 13.28 -3.76 -1.56
CA ALA A 48 12.55 -4.45 -0.50
C ALA A 48 11.23 -3.75 -0.21
N TYR A 49 10.14 -4.50 -0.26
CA TYR A 49 8.80 -4.03 0.12
C TYR A 49 7.95 -5.20 0.62
N ASP A 50 6.99 -4.90 1.50
CA ASP A 50 5.91 -5.82 1.83
C ASP A 50 4.61 -5.36 1.17
N SER A 51 3.73 -6.31 0.83
CA SER A 51 2.42 -5.99 0.26
C SER A 51 1.31 -6.87 0.82
N HIS A 52 0.21 -6.24 1.20
CA HIS A 52 -0.95 -6.89 1.79
C HIS A 52 -2.24 -6.24 1.28
N GLY A 53 -3.39 -6.92 1.41
CA GLY A 53 -4.67 -6.24 1.21
C GLY A 53 -4.92 -5.23 2.33
N TYR A 54 -5.68 -4.15 2.09
CA TYR A 54 -5.94 -3.14 3.13
C TYR A 54 -6.61 -3.69 4.39
N ARG A 55 -7.24 -4.86 4.32
CA ARG A 55 -7.79 -5.58 5.49
C ARG A 55 -6.72 -6.00 6.50
N ALA A 56 -5.45 -5.94 6.13
CA ALA A 56 -4.32 -6.09 7.05
C ALA A 56 -4.14 -4.87 7.97
N LEU A 57 -4.68 -3.71 7.59
CA LEU A 57 -4.79 -2.57 8.49
C LEU A 57 -5.81 -2.89 9.59
N HIS A 58 -5.50 -2.48 10.81
CA HIS A 58 -6.39 -2.68 11.95
C HIS A 58 -7.20 -1.41 12.24
N GLY A 59 -8.45 -1.62 12.69
CA GLY A 59 -9.34 -0.57 13.19
C GLY A 59 -9.55 0.58 12.21
N CYS A 60 -9.37 1.79 12.73
CA CYS A 60 -9.67 3.06 12.08
C CYS A 60 -8.99 3.26 10.72
N PHE A 61 -7.79 2.72 10.49
CA PHE A 61 -7.11 2.83 9.21
C PHE A 61 -7.75 2.00 8.10
N ASN A 62 -8.29 0.82 8.44
CA ASN A 62 -9.01 -0.02 7.49
C ASN A 62 -10.33 0.66 7.11
N GLU A 63 -11.04 1.21 8.09
CA GLU A 63 -12.29 1.93 7.88
C GLU A 63 -12.08 3.21 7.04
N TRP A 64 -11.02 3.98 7.32
CA TRP A 64 -10.61 5.09 6.47
C TRP A 64 -10.22 4.65 5.06
N ALA A 65 -9.45 3.56 4.92
CA ALA A 65 -9.07 3.03 3.61
C ALA A 65 -10.29 2.57 2.80
N HIS A 66 -11.35 2.10 3.47
CA HIS A 66 -12.61 1.75 2.83
C HIS A 66 -13.36 3.00 2.35
N ASP A 67 -13.60 3.99 3.23
CA ASP A 67 -14.26 5.24 2.87
C ASP A 67 -13.67 6.48 3.59
N PRO A 68 -12.73 7.20 2.96
CA PRO A 68 -12.12 8.41 3.51
C PRO A 68 -13.09 9.56 3.74
N ARG A 69 -14.27 9.55 3.08
CA ARG A 69 -15.24 10.67 3.17
C ARG A 69 -16.14 10.55 4.39
N VAL A 70 -16.32 9.34 4.90
CA VAL A 70 -17.27 9.03 5.97
C VAL A 70 -16.54 8.75 7.29
N TYR A 71 -15.23 8.51 7.24
CA TYR A 71 -14.43 8.24 8.43
C TYR A 71 -14.09 9.51 9.23
N ALA A 72 -14.24 9.46 10.56
CA ALA A 72 -13.99 10.59 11.44
C ALA A 72 -12.48 10.83 11.63
N MET A 73 -11.93 11.78 10.89
CA MET A 73 -10.59 12.30 11.09
C MET A 73 -10.65 13.72 11.64
N ARG A 74 -9.83 14.01 12.64
CA ARG A 74 -9.56 15.39 13.04
C ARG A 74 -8.51 15.96 12.10
N GLU A 75 -8.95 16.79 11.16
CA GLU A 75 -8.03 17.52 10.28
C GLU A 75 -7.25 18.58 11.06
N HIS A 76 -5.93 18.52 10.95
CA HIS A 76 -5.02 19.49 11.55
C HIS A 76 -4.50 20.49 10.52
N THR A 77 -4.27 20.03 9.29
CA THR A 77 -3.80 20.88 8.20
C THR A 77 -4.33 20.41 6.86
N HIS A 78 -4.62 21.38 6.00
CA HIS A 78 -4.98 21.20 4.60
C HIS A 78 -4.12 22.13 3.76
N ALA A 79 -3.44 21.58 2.76
CA ALA A 79 -2.61 22.39 1.87
C ALA A 79 -2.73 21.97 0.41
N LYS A 80 -2.61 22.97 -0.45
CA LYS A 80 -2.47 22.83 -1.89
C LYS A 80 -1.03 22.42 -2.23
N LEU A 81 -0.85 21.31 -2.94
CA LEU A 81 0.45 20.84 -3.42
C LEU A 81 0.92 21.57 -4.68
N PRO A 82 2.22 21.78 -4.89
CA PRO A 82 2.73 22.25 -6.18
C PRO A 82 2.27 21.38 -7.36
N PRO A 83 2.02 21.96 -8.56
CA PRO A 83 1.69 21.19 -9.76
C PRO A 83 2.92 20.48 -10.36
N ASP A 84 4.12 20.95 -10.05
CA ASP A 84 5.38 20.32 -10.45
C ASP A 84 5.64 19.05 -9.61
N SER A 85 5.97 17.93 -10.26
CA SER A 85 6.11 16.64 -9.57
C SER A 85 7.26 16.65 -8.57
N VAL A 86 8.39 17.27 -8.89
CA VAL A 86 9.56 17.33 -8.00
C VAL A 86 9.23 18.13 -6.74
N ALA A 87 8.66 19.33 -6.90
CA ALA A 87 8.25 20.17 -5.78
C ALA A 87 7.13 19.53 -4.95
N ARG A 88 6.15 18.90 -5.60
CA ARG A 88 5.09 18.12 -4.92
C ARG A 88 5.69 17.03 -4.05
N ASN A 89 6.55 16.20 -4.63
CA ASN A 89 7.14 15.06 -3.96
C ASN A 89 7.99 15.51 -2.77
N ALA A 90 8.75 16.61 -2.92
CA ALA A 90 9.51 17.20 -1.83
C ALA A 90 8.63 17.64 -0.65
N VAL A 91 7.47 18.25 -0.91
CA VAL A 91 6.52 18.64 0.16
C VAL A 91 5.95 17.41 0.87
N ILE A 92 5.56 16.37 0.13
CA ILE A 92 5.03 15.13 0.72
C ILE A 92 6.09 14.44 1.57
N LEU A 93 7.30 14.28 1.05
CA LEU A 93 8.41 13.64 1.77
C LEU A 93 8.82 14.43 3.01
N ALA A 94 8.80 15.77 2.96
CA ALA A 94 9.06 16.61 4.11
C ALA A 94 8.00 16.39 5.20
N ARG A 95 6.71 16.38 4.83
CA ARG A 95 5.62 16.07 5.77
C ARG A 95 5.74 14.68 6.37
N LEU A 96 6.10 13.69 5.57
CA LEU A 96 6.34 12.34 6.07
C LEU A 96 7.50 12.31 7.05
N GLY A 97 8.60 13.02 6.77
CA GLY A 97 9.73 13.13 7.69
C GLY A 97 9.45 13.89 8.99
N GLU A 98 8.41 14.74 9.04
CA GLU A 98 7.96 15.37 10.30
C GLU A 98 7.33 14.35 11.26
N HIS A 99 6.79 13.25 10.74
CA HIS A 99 6.00 12.29 11.50
C HIS A 99 6.60 10.88 11.57
N LEU A 100 7.48 10.53 10.62
CA LEU A 100 8.19 9.25 10.58
C LEU A 100 9.59 9.41 11.16
N GLY A 101 10.01 8.46 11.98
CA GLY A 101 11.40 8.37 12.43
C GLY A 101 12.35 8.13 11.26
N GLU A 102 13.62 8.52 11.43
CA GLU A 102 14.65 8.27 10.43
C GLU A 102 14.79 6.76 10.17
N GLY A 103 14.61 6.35 8.91
CA GLY A 103 14.68 4.94 8.51
C GLY A 103 13.44 4.10 8.82
N GLU A 104 12.40 4.67 9.42
CA GLU A 104 11.13 3.95 9.63
C GLU A 104 10.41 3.73 8.29
N PRO A 105 9.81 2.55 8.08
CA PRO A 105 9.04 2.29 6.89
C PRO A 105 7.71 3.05 6.94
N ALA A 106 7.34 3.63 5.80
CA ALA A 106 6.01 4.15 5.56
C ALA A 106 5.11 3.01 5.05
N THR A 107 3.89 2.97 5.58
CA THR A 107 2.79 2.19 5.05
C THR A 107 1.99 3.07 4.09
N VAL A 108 1.93 2.66 2.83
CA VAL A 108 1.21 3.35 1.75
C VAL A 108 -0.09 2.62 1.48
N ILE A 109 -1.20 3.35 1.48
CA ILE A 109 -2.54 2.84 1.21
C ILE A 109 -2.94 3.22 -0.21
N LEU A 110 -3.12 2.21 -1.05
CA LEU A 110 -3.57 2.30 -2.44
C LEU A 110 -5.01 1.79 -2.52
N ARG A 111 -5.97 2.69 -2.34
CA ARG A 111 -7.40 2.34 -2.22
C ARG A 111 -7.94 1.65 -3.46
N ARG A 112 -7.61 2.19 -4.63
CA ARG A 112 -8.07 1.70 -5.93
C ARG A 112 -7.70 0.22 -6.16
N GLU A 113 -6.53 -0.19 -5.71
CA GLU A 113 -6.01 -1.56 -5.84
C GLU A 113 -6.33 -2.45 -4.63
N GLU A 114 -7.09 -1.95 -3.66
CA GLU A 114 -7.29 -2.57 -2.36
C GLU A 114 -5.98 -2.99 -1.64
N LEU A 115 -4.91 -2.24 -1.84
CA LEU A 115 -3.53 -2.66 -1.57
C LEU A 115 -2.87 -1.77 -0.53
N VAL A 116 -2.04 -2.38 0.31
CA VAL A 116 -1.16 -1.71 1.25
C VAL A 116 0.28 -2.13 0.98
N LEU A 117 1.17 -1.16 0.93
CA LEU A 117 2.60 -1.37 0.73
C LEU A 117 3.37 -0.86 1.94
N THR A 118 4.34 -1.63 2.42
CA THR A 118 5.28 -1.15 3.44
C THR A 118 6.63 -0.97 2.79
N LEU A 119 7.17 0.25 2.84
CA LEU A 119 8.43 0.59 2.19
C LEU A 119 9.17 1.71 2.94
N THR A 120 10.51 1.71 2.84
CA THR A 120 11.32 2.79 3.44
C THR A 120 11.05 4.13 2.74
N LEU A 121 11.27 5.23 3.45
CA LEU A 121 11.19 6.58 2.87
C LEU A 121 12.08 6.75 1.62
N ALA A 122 13.23 6.10 1.57
CA ALA A 122 14.13 6.15 0.42
C ALA A 122 13.52 5.49 -0.82
N VAL A 123 12.89 4.32 -0.66
CA VAL A 123 12.14 3.63 -1.74
C VAL A 123 10.94 4.48 -2.14
N LEU A 124 10.23 5.05 -1.16
CA LEU A 124 9.06 5.88 -1.40
C LEU A 124 9.39 7.08 -2.28
N ALA A 125 10.51 7.75 -1.99
CA ALA A 125 10.97 8.90 -2.74
C ALA A 125 11.25 8.57 -4.22
N ARG A 126 11.74 7.36 -4.52
CA ARG A 126 12.01 6.90 -5.90
C ARG A 126 10.74 6.58 -6.69
N HIS A 127 9.67 6.17 -6.01
CA HIS A 127 8.47 5.64 -6.65
C HIS A 127 7.21 6.52 -6.44
N LEU A 128 7.34 7.72 -5.88
CA LEU A 128 6.19 8.58 -5.57
C LEU A 128 5.37 8.92 -6.81
N ASP A 129 6.02 9.24 -7.93
CA ASP A 129 5.32 9.54 -9.18
C ASP A 129 4.53 8.32 -9.68
N THR A 130 5.13 7.14 -9.63
CA THR A 130 4.43 5.89 -9.95
C THR A 130 3.25 5.65 -9.02
N LEU A 131 3.36 5.92 -7.72
CA LEU A 131 2.25 5.80 -6.78
C LEU A 131 1.10 6.76 -7.13
N PHE A 132 1.40 8.00 -7.50
CA PHE A 132 0.39 8.95 -7.98
C PHE A 132 -0.29 8.49 -9.27
N ASP A 133 0.49 8.00 -10.24
CA ASP A 133 -0.04 7.47 -11.49
C ASP A 133 -0.95 6.26 -11.27
N ASN A 134 -0.61 5.41 -10.29
CA ASN A 134 -1.47 4.29 -9.86
C ASN A 134 -2.76 4.78 -9.22
N ALA A 135 -2.66 5.69 -8.25
CA ALA A 135 -3.83 6.22 -7.54
C ALA A 135 -4.81 6.95 -8.47
N ARG A 136 -4.31 7.53 -9.58
CA ARG A 136 -5.10 8.38 -10.48
C ARG A 136 -5.82 9.48 -9.68
N SER A 137 -7.15 9.54 -9.73
CA SER A 137 -7.97 10.47 -8.95
C SER A 137 -8.49 9.94 -7.62
N ASP A 138 -8.02 8.77 -7.19
CA ASP A 138 -8.31 8.28 -5.85
C ASP A 138 -7.31 8.85 -4.83
N TRP A 139 -7.57 8.57 -3.56
CA TRP A 139 -6.68 8.89 -2.46
C TRP A 139 -5.46 7.98 -2.44
N LEU A 140 -4.30 8.60 -2.21
CA LEU A 140 -3.05 7.98 -1.84
C LEU A 140 -2.70 8.44 -0.42
N ALA A 141 -2.60 7.50 0.52
CA ALA A 141 -2.31 7.82 1.91
C ALA A 141 -1.07 7.14 2.45
N PHE A 142 -0.51 7.75 3.50
CA PHE A 142 0.71 7.35 4.16
C PHE A 142 0.49 7.34 5.66
N VAL A 143 0.89 6.25 6.30
CA VAL A 143 0.77 6.01 7.75
C VAL A 143 1.98 5.20 8.23
N ALA A 144 2.29 5.19 9.52
CA ALA A 144 3.24 4.22 10.08
C ALA A 144 2.74 3.68 11.42
N PRO A 145 2.26 2.44 11.48
CA PRO A 145 1.79 1.85 12.73
C PRO A 145 2.86 1.93 13.85
N PRO A 146 2.46 2.20 15.12
CA PRO A 146 1.09 2.31 15.62
C PRO A 146 0.52 3.74 15.57
N ALA A 147 0.96 4.59 14.63
CA ALA A 147 0.48 5.96 14.47
C ALA A 147 -1.04 6.05 14.56
N ASP A 148 -1.53 7.12 15.16
CA ASP A 148 -2.91 7.59 15.09
C ASP A 148 -3.07 8.67 14.01
N TRP A 149 -2.04 8.93 13.20
CA TRP A 149 -2.01 9.99 12.20
C TRP A 149 -2.03 9.45 10.77
N ILE A 150 -2.52 10.28 9.86
CA ILE A 150 -2.52 10.02 8.42
C ILE A 150 -2.14 11.27 7.63
N ILE A 151 -1.32 11.07 6.60
CA ILE A 151 -1.12 12.05 5.53
C ILE A 151 -1.80 11.47 4.29
N ALA A 152 -2.85 12.13 3.82
CA ALA A 152 -3.61 11.71 2.66
C ALA A 152 -3.46 12.74 1.54
N THR A 153 -3.26 12.24 0.33
CA THR A 153 -3.17 13.03 -0.89
C THR A 153 -4.25 12.57 -1.87
N HIS A 154 -4.89 13.48 -2.58
CA HIS A 154 -5.77 13.14 -3.69
C HIS A 154 -5.49 14.02 -4.90
N HIS A 155 -5.60 13.44 -6.08
CA HIS A 155 -5.49 14.16 -7.34
C HIS A 155 -6.88 14.54 -7.84
N VAL A 156 -7.07 15.78 -8.26
CA VAL A 156 -8.30 16.19 -8.92
C VAL A 156 -8.10 15.97 -10.42
N ASP A 157 -8.99 15.22 -11.07
CA ASP A 157 -8.88 14.71 -12.45
C ASP A 157 -8.51 15.75 -13.53
N ALA A 158 -8.61 17.05 -13.24
CA ALA A 158 -8.47 18.14 -14.20
C ALA A 158 -7.03 18.70 -14.35
N LEU A 159 -5.97 17.92 -14.06
CA LEU A 159 -4.59 18.45 -13.88
C LEU A 159 -4.52 19.48 -12.73
N GLU A 160 -5.48 19.41 -11.82
CA GLU A 160 -5.61 20.33 -10.72
C GLU A 160 -4.87 19.77 -9.50
N LEU A 161 -3.83 20.52 -9.15
CA LEU A 161 -3.32 20.77 -7.81
C LEU A 161 -3.86 19.79 -6.72
N SER A 162 -3.07 18.77 -6.40
CA SER A 162 -3.37 17.80 -5.34
C SER A 162 -3.49 18.47 -3.97
N GLN A 163 -4.22 17.85 -3.03
CA GLN A 163 -4.33 18.37 -1.66
C GLN A 163 -3.68 17.41 -0.68
N ILE A 164 -2.88 17.93 0.25
CA ILE A 164 -2.48 17.19 1.45
C ILE A 164 -3.49 17.48 2.54
N VAL A 165 -4.02 16.41 3.12
CA VAL A 165 -4.77 16.43 4.37
C VAL A 165 -3.95 15.68 5.40
N THR A 166 -3.62 16.35 6.51
CA THR A 166 -2.98 15.72 7.66
C THR A 166 -3.96 15.70 8.82
N GLY A 167 -4.18 14.54 9.40
CA GLY A 167 -5.14 14.40 10.50
C GLY A 167 -4.80 13.28 11.46
N VAL A 168 -5.42 13.36 12.64
CA VAL A 168 -5.42 12.31 13.66
C VAL A 168 -6.75 11.56 13.57
N LEU A 169 -6.67 10.22 13.56
CA LEU A 169 -7.83 9.34 13.59
C LEU A 169 -8.51 9.47 14.94
N MET A 170 -9.81 9.76 14.89
CA MET A 170 -10.64 9.74 16.08
C MET A 170 -11.10 8.30 16.30
N GLU A 171 -11.04 7.82 17.55
CA GLU A 171 -11.75 6.62 17.93
C GLU A 171 -13.25 6.88 17.76
N HIS A 172 -13.95 5.98 17.07
CA HIS A 172 -15.40 6.03 17.00
C HIS A 172 -15.97 5.82 18.41
N PRO A 173 -16.91 6.68 18.88
CA PRO A 173 -17.54 6.52 20.19
C PRO A 173 -18.38 5.24 20.30
#